data_AF-A0A7S2EAF9-F1
#
_entry.id   AF-A0A7S2EAF9-F1
#
_cell.length_a   1.000
_cell.length_b   1.000
_cell.length_c   1.000
_cell.angle_alpha   90.00
_cell.angle_beta   90.00
_cell.angle_gamma   90.00
#
_symmetry.space_group_name_H-M   'P 1'
#
loop_
_entity.id
_entity.type
_entity.pdbx_description
1 polymer ?
#
loop_
_entity_poly.entity_id
_entity_poly.type
_entity_poly.pdbx_seq_one_letter_code
_entity_poly.pdbx_strand_id
1 'polypeptide(L)'
;TVCVGLHDFTTEVGTDADYIMGVTPWDSSLNIQDSVTGLSAKDFADMFKIQTSELDVTYHAASAASVISIAVQALEASDTTDEVVLSQHIAANNFKTIYGDIGFDSNGQSKSPSLLIQYDTSGIVQTVFPEEASSGPILYPM
;
A
#
# COMPACT_ATOMS: atom_id res chain seq x y z
N THR A 1 -0.52 7.86 16.84
CA THR A 1 0.12 8.80 15.91
C THR A 1 -0.81 8.98 14.73
N VAL A 2 -1.25 10.20 14.44
CA VAL A 2 -2.06 10.55 13.26
C VAL A 2 -1.12 10.94 12.12
N CYS A 3 -1.39 10.44 10.91
CA CYS A 3 -0.58 10.65 9.72
C CYS A 3 -1.48 11.14 8.57
N VAL A 4 -0.91 11.89 7.65
CA VAL A 4 -1.56 12.31 6.41
C VAL A 4 -2.10 11.08 5.67
N GLY A 5 -3.35 11.16 5.22
CA GLY A 5 -4.08 10.06 4.59
C GLY A 5 -5.01 9.27 5.52
N LEU A 6 -5.00 9.56 6.84
CA LEU A 6 -5.95 8.98 7.79
C LEU A 6 -7.11 9.93 8.09
N HIS A 7 -8.30 9.38 8.34
CA HIS A 7 -9.49 10.11 8.75
C HIS A 7 -9.25 10.89 10.05
N ASP A 8 -8.62 10.25 11.04
CA ASP A 8 -8.29 10.91 12.32
C ASP A 8 -7.40 12.15 12.12
N PHE A 9 -6.53 12.18 11.09
CA PHE A 9 -5.73 13.36 10.79
C PHE A 9 -6.63 14.54 10.37
N THR A 10 -7.60 14.30 9.49
CA THR A 10 -8.55 15.34 9.08
C THR A 10 -9.47 15.76 10.23
N THR A 11 -9.80 14.86 11.15
CA THR A 11 -10.60 15.19 12.34
C THR A 11 -9.86 16.13 13.28
N GLU A 12 -8.56 15.95 13.46
CA GLU A 12 -7.74 16.77 14.37
C GLU A 12 -7.32 18.12 13.77
N VAL A 13 -6.99 18.14 12.47
CA VAL A 13 -6.46 19.35 11.79
C VAL A 13 -7.58 20.20 11.18
N GLY A 14 -8.76 19.62 10.91
CA GLY A 14 -9.90 20.33 10.34
C GLY A 14 -9.60 20.87 8.94
N THR A 15 -10.02 22.10 8.66
CA THR A 15 -9.87 22.74 7.34
C THR A 15 -8.42 23.07 6.99
N ASP A 16 -7.50 23.01 7.96
CA ASP A 16 -6.08 23.26 7.71
C ASP A 16 -5.40 22.05 7.04
N ALA A 17 -6.14 20.95 6.81
CA ALA A 17 -5.63 19.76 6.14
C ALA A 17 -5.36 19.97 4.64
N ASP A 18 -6.04 20.93 4.01
CA ASP A 18 -5.90 21.20 2.58
C ASP A 18 -4.42 21.45 2.21
N TYR A 19 -4.01 20.88 1.08
CA TYR A 19 -2.64 20.96 0.55
C TYR A 19 -1.56 20.28 1.38
N ILE A 20 -1.85 19.76 2.59
CA ILE A 20 -0.84 19.04 3.39
C ILE A 20 -0.41 17.79 2.65
N MET A 21 0.91 17.59 2.62
CA MET A 21 1.55 16.45 1.97
C MET A 21 2.08 15.45 3.00
N GLY A 22 2.11 14.18 2.59
CA GLY A 22 2.65 13.09 3.37
C GLY A 22 3.36 12.08 2.47
N VAL A 23 4.11 11.18 3.10
CA VAL A 23 4.75 10.06 2.41
C VAL A 23 4.14 8.78 2.95
N THR A 24 3.72 7.91 2.04
CA THR A 24 3.19 6.58 2.37
C THR A 24 3.81 5.54 1.45
N PRO A 25 4.09 4.33 1.91
CA PRO A 25 4.53 3.25 1.02
C PRO A 25 3.39 2.62 0.22
N TRP A 26 2.13 2.98 0.51
CA TRP A 26 0.96 2.41 -0.13
C TRP A 26 -0.25 3.35 -0.08
N ASP A 27 -1.07 3.31 -1.12
CA ASP A 27 -2.37 3.97 -1.17
C ASP A 27 -3.40 3.10 -1.89
N SER A 28 -4.68 3.26 -1.53
CA SER A 28 -5.77 2.48 -2.13
C SER A 28 -6.05 2.82 -3.60
N SER A 29 -5.54 3.95 -4.10
CA SER A 29 -5.64 4.36 -5.51
C SER A 29 -4.62 3.66 -6.41
N LEU A 30 -3.67 2.90 -5.85
CA LEU A 30 -2.66 2.22 -6.64
C LEU A 30 -3.30 1.24 -7.63
N ASN A 31 -2.87 1.31 -8.89
CA ASN A 31 -3.29 0.38 -9.92
C ASN A 31 -2.47 -0.93 -9.85
N ILE A 32 -2.79 -1.75 -8.84
CA ILE A 32 -2.13 -3.01 -8.55
C ILE A 32 -3.16 -4.11 -8.33
N GLN A 33 -2.74 -5.35 -8.56
CA GLN A 33 -3.58 -6.52 -8.38
C GLN A 33 -2.77 -7.65 -7.77
N ASP A 34 -3.34 -8.29 -6.75
CA ASP A 34 -2.73 -9.41 -6.06
C ASP A 34 -2.86 -10.71 -6.86
N SER A 35 -1.76 -11.46 -6.97
CA SER A 35 -1.73 -12.68 -7.77
C SER A 35 -2.52 -13.85 -7.17
N VAL A 36 -2.77 -13.86 -5.87
CA VAL A 36 -3.45 -14.97 -5.18
C VAL A 36 -4.95 -14.73 -5.13
N THR A 37 -5.34 -13.55 -4.67
CA THR A 37 -6.75 -13.18 -4.44
C THR A 37 -7.41 -12.54 -5.65
N GLY A 38 -6.62 -11.98 -6.58
CA GLY A 38 -7.12 -11.19 -7.70
C GLY A 38 -7.69 -9.83 -7.29
N LEU A 39 -7.60 -9.45 -6.02
CA LEU A 39 -8.11 -8.16 -5.53
C LEU A 39 -7.21 -7.01 -5.99
N SER A 40 -7.83 -5.88 -6.31
CA SER A 40 -7.12 -4.60 -6.40
C SER A 40 -6.87 -3.99 -5.01
N ALA A 41 -5.99 -2.98 -4.95
CA ALA A 41 -5.79 -2.19 -3.73
C ALA A 41 -7.10 -1.56 -3.21
N LYS A 42 -7.95 -1.08 -4.13
CA LYS A 42 -9.27 -0.54 -3.81
C LYS A 42 -10.22 -1.60 -3.28
N ASP A 43 -10.29 -2.77 -3.91
CA ASP A 43 -11.17 -3.85 -3.44
C ASP A 43 -10.80 -4.29 -2.03
N PHE A 44 -9.49 -4.39 -1.75
CA PHE A 44 -9.00 -4.69 -0.41
C PHE A 44 -9.41 -3.61 0.61
N ALA A 45 -9.27 -2.33 0.28
CA ALA A 45 -9.67 -1.23 1.14
C ALA A 45 -11.17 -1.25 1.48
N ASP A 46 -12.02 -1.44 0.45
CA ASP A 46 -13.46 -1.51 0.61
C ASP A 46 -13.87 -2.72 1.47
N MET A 47 -13.23 -3.88 1.25
CA MET A 47 -13.45 -5.07 2.07
C MET A 47 -13.00 -4.88 3.52
N PHE A 48 -11.82 -4.28 3.74
CA PHE A 48 -11.28 -4.04 5.08
C PHE A 48 -12.24 -3.19 5.91
N LYS A 49 -12.77 -2.11 5.31
CA LYS A 49 -13.75 -1.22 5.92
C LYS A 49 -15.03 -1.94 6.33
N ILE A 50 -15.55 -2.81 5.46
CA ILE A 50 -16.75 -3.61 5.76
C ILE A 50 -16.50 -4.58 6.94
N GLN A 51 -15.33 -5.23 6.99
CA GLN A 51 -15.05 -6.27 7.97
C GLN A 51 -14.68 -5.72 9.35
N THR A 52 -13.99 -4.59 9.39
CA THR A 52 -13.46 -4.01 10.65
C THR A 52 -14.33 -2.89 11.20
N SER A 53 -15.22 -2.33 10.37
CA SER A 53 -15.92 -1.07 10.66
C SER A 53 -15.00 0.15 10.82
N GLU A 54 -13.70 0.02 10.48
CA GLU A 54 -12.76 1.12 10.44
C GLU A 54 -12.96 1.94 9.16
N LEU A 55 -12.80 3.27 9.26
CA LEU A 55 -13.05 4.16 8.13
C LEU A 55 -11.96 4.08 7.06
N ASP A 56 -10.73 3.80 7.48
CA ASP A 56 -9.54 3.74 6.64
C ASP A 56 -8.80 2.42 6.79
N VAL A 57 -8.21 1.98 5.70
CA VAL A 57 -7.24 0.89 5.71
C VAL A 57 -5.84 1.47 5.85
N THR A 58 -5.09 1.00 6.83
CA THR A 58 -3.69 1.42 6.99
C THR A 58 -2.79 0.65 6.01
N TYR A 59 -1.69 1.27 5.59
CA TYR A 59 -0.66 0.56 4.83
C TYR A 59 -0.14 -0.69 5.58
N HIS A 60 -0.17 -0.69 6.91
CA HIS A 60 0.19 -1.86 7.72
C HIS A 60 -0.73 -3.05 7.46
N ALA A 61 -2.05 -2.82 7.34
CA ALA A 61 -3.00 -3.87 7.03
C ALA A 61 -2.78 -4.43 5.63
N ALA A 62 -2.54 -3.54 4.65
CA ALA A 62 -2.20 -3.94 3.29
C ALA A 62 -0.87 -4.73 3.22
N SER A 63 0.15 -4.28 3.96
CA SER A 63 1.43 -4.96 4.09
C SER A 63 1.28 -6.36 4.69
N ALA A 64 0.51 -6.49 5.78
CA ALA A 64 0.28 -7.76 6.45
C ALA A 64 -0.46 -8.77 5.55
N ALA A 65 -1.49 -8.34 4.81
CA ALA A 65 -2.18 -9.20 3.85
C ALA A 65 -1.24 -9.66 2.73
N SER A 66 -0.34 -8.79 2.28
CA SER A 66 0.63 -9.09 1.23
C SER A 66 1.69 -10.10 1.67
N VAL A 67 2.06 -10.15 2.95
CA VAL A 67 2.94 -11.21 3.49
C VAL A 67 2.32 -12.60 3.29
N ILE A 68 1.01 -12.73 3.50
CA ILE A 68 0.29 -14.00 3.27
C ILE A 68 0.27 -14.35 1.79
N SER A 69 0.01 -13.37 0.92
CA SER A 69 0.05 -13.56 -0.54
C SER A 69 1.42 -14.04 -1.03
N ILE A 70 2.52 -13.44 -0.53
CA ILE A 70 3.89 -13.86 -0.84
C ILE A 70 4.13 -15.30 -0.39
N ALA A 71 3.69 -15.65 0.82
CA ALA A 71 3.86 -17.01 1.35
C ALA A 71 3.14 -18.04 0.47
N VAL A 72 1.89 -17.77 0.05
CA VAL A 72 1.13 -18.65 -0.84
C VAL A 72 1.83 -18.79 -2.20
N GLN A 73 2.22 -17.67 -2.82
CA GLN A 73 2.93 -17.69 -4.11
C GLN A 73 4.24 -18.50 -4.02
N ALA A 74 5.02 -18.34 -2.95
CA ALA A 74 6.27 -19.06 -2.76
C ALA A 74 6.05 -20.57 -2.52
N LEU A 75 5.04 -20.94 -1.72
CA LEU A 75 4.68 -22.33 -1.48
C LEU A 75 4.25 -23.03 -2.78
N GLU A 76 3.39 -22.38 -3.57
CA GLU A 76 2.91 -22.92 -4.84
C GLU A 76 4.02 -23.03 -5.89
N ALA A 77 4.95 -22.06 -5.93
CA ALA A 77 6.05 -22.06 -6.89
C ALA A 77 7.18 -23.05 -6.57
N SER A 78 7.39 -23.37 -5.28
CA SER A 78 8.52 -24.20 -4.83
C SER A 78 8.15 -25.64 -4.48
N ASP A 79 6.86 -25.95 -4.33
CA ASP A 79 6.33 -27.27 -3.95
C ASP A 79 7.02 -27.85 -2.70
N THR A 80 7.30 -26.98 -1.73
CA THR A 80 7.96 -27.34 -0.47
C THR A 80 7.51 -26.46 0.68
N THR A 81 7.68 -26.97 1.90
CA THR A 81 7.49 -26.22 3.15
C THR A 81 8.80 -26.00 3.90
N ASP A 82 9.95 -26.32 3.27
CA ASP A 82 11.27 -26.08 3.85
C ASP A 82 11.57 -24.58 3.94
N GLU A 83 11.82 -24.09 5.15
CA GLU A 83 12.01 -22.67 5.44
C GLU A 83 13.23 -22.08 4.69
N VAL A 84 14.31 -22.84 4.56
CA VAL A 84 15.54 -22.37 3.91
C VAL A 84 15.30 -22.22 2.42
N VAL A 85 14.65 -23.20 1.80
CA VAL A 85 14.30 -23.15 0.38
C VAL A 85 13.32 -22.00 0.10
N LEU A 86 12.29 -21.84 0.94
CA LEU A 86 11.31 -20.76 0.80
C LEU A 86 11.95 -19.39 0.98
N SER A 87 12.80 -19.20 1.99
CA SER A 87 13.50 -17.93 2.23
C SER A 87 14.39 -17.56 1.04
N GLN A 88 15.13 -18.52 0.48
CA GLN A 88 15.95 -18.32 -0.71
C GLN A 88 15.10 -17.99 -1.95
N HIS A 89 13.97 -18.68 -2.12
CA HIS A 89 13.04 -18.40 -3.21
C HIS A 89 12.46 -16.99 -3.10
N ILE A 90 12.00 -16.58 -1.91
CA ILE A 90 11.44 -15.24 -1.68
C ILE A 90 12.51 -14.16 -1.91
N ALA A 91 13.74 -14.37 -1.43
CA ALA A 91 14.83 -13.40 -1.62
C ALA A 91 15.23 -13.21 -3.10
N ALA A 92 15.01 -14.21 -3.94
CA ALA A 92 15.43 -14.20 -5.35
C ALA A 92 14.33 -13.78 -6.35
N ASN A 93 13.09 -13.64 -5.91
CA ASN A 93 11.93 -13.41 -6.78
C ASN A 93 11.15 -12.14 -6.41
N ASN A 94 10.24 -11.73 -7.30
CA ASN A 94 9.30 -10.63 -7.08
C ASN A 94 7.88 -11.18 -7.03
N PHE A 95 7.03 -10.58 -6.21
CA PHE A 95 5.67 -11.02 -5.95
C PHE A 95 4.68 -9.89 -6.18
N LYS A 96 3.60 -10.17 -6.90
CA LYS A 96 2.53 -9.19 -7.11
C LYS A 96 1.52 -9.31 -5.98
N THR A 97 1.31 -8.22 -5.26
CA THR A 97 0.47 -8.21 -4.07
C THR A 97 -0.47 -7.01 -4.06
N ILE A 98 -1.46 -7.00 -3.17
CA ILE A 98 -2.29 -5.80 -2.94
C ILE A 98 -1.50 -4.62 -2.37
N TYR A 99 -0.25 -4.80 -1.93
CA TYR A 99 0.63 -3.73 -1.47
C TYR A 99 1.58 -3.23 -2.58
N GLY A 100 1.59 -3.91 -3.72
CA GLY A 100 2.44 -3.63 -4.87
C GLY A 100 3.38 -4.79 -5.19
N ASP A 101 4.31 -4.53 -6.10
CA ASP A 101 5.34 -5.50 -6.46
C ASP A 101 6.41 -5.53 -5.35
N ILE A 102 6.49 -6.64 -4.64
CA ILE A 102 7.45 -6.86 -3.55
C ILE A 102 8.63 -7.67 -4.05
N GLY A 103 9.82 -7.14 -3.83
CA GLY A 103 11.09 -7.83 -4.07
C GLY A 103 12.18 -7.25 -3.18
N PHE A 104 13.25 -8.01 -3.00
CA PHE A 104 14.32 -7.67 -2.07
C PHE A 104 15.64 -7.36 -2.80
N ASP A 105 16.46 -6.49 -2.22
CA ASP A 105 17.83 -6.23 -2.67
C ASP A 105 18.84 -7.20 -2.04
N SER A 106 20.12 -7.10 -2.41
CA SER A 106 21.18 -7.99 -1.90
C SER A 106 21.42 -7.87 -0.38
N ASN A 107 20.95 -6.79 0.24
CA ASN A 107 21.03 -6.55 1.67
C ASN A 107 19.72 -6.92 2.39
N GLY A 108 18.72 -7.47 1.67
CA GLY A 108 17.44 -7.88 2.20
C GLY A 108 16.42 -6.74 2.38
N GLN A 109 16.68 -5.54 1.85
CA GLN A 109 15.71 -4.44 1.93
C GLN A 109 14.66 -4.54 0.83
N SER A 110 13.44 -4.13 1.14
CA SER A 110 12.38 -4.02 0.14
C SER A 110 12.71 -2.97 -0.90
N LYS A 111 12.41 -3.27 -2.16
CA LYS A 111 12.50 -2.34 -3.30
C LYS A 111 11.21 -1.54 -3.53
N SER A 112 10.22 -1.66 -2.66
CA SER A 112 8.94 -0.96 -2.82
C SER A 112 9.15 0.57 -2.85
N PRO A 113 8.54 1.27 -3.83
CA PRO A 113 8.62 2.71 -3.90
C PRO A 113 7.85 3.37 -2.75
N SER A 114 8.15 4.64 -2.49
CA SER A 114 7.31 5.50 -1.64
C SER A 114 6.48 6.41 -2.51
N LEU A 115 5.27 6.71 -2.05
CA LEU A 115 4.32 7.61 -2.68
C LEU A 115 4.33 8.96 -1.97
N LEU A 116 4.23 10.04 -2.74
CA LEU A 116 3.86 11.34 -2.21
C LEU A 116 2.34 11.47 -2.32
N ILE A 117 1.70 11.76 -1.19
CA ILE A 117 0.26 12.01 -1.12
C ILE A 117 -0.02 13.43 -0.68
N GLN A 118 -1.15 13.99 -1.11
CA GLN A 118 -1.59 15.33 -0.75
C GLN A 118 -3.12 15.37 -0.56
N TYR A 119 -3.61 16.12 0.43
CA TYR A 119 -5.04 16.47 0.49
C TYR A 119 -5.37 17.51 -0.57
N ASP A 120 -6.40 17.24 -1.39
CA ASP A 120 -6.98 18.23 -2.28
C ASP A 120 -7.89 19.23 -1.53
N THR A 121 -8.41 20.23 -2.24
CA THR A 121 -9.31 21.25 -1.67
C THR A 121 -10.70 20.74 -1.29
N SER A 122 -10.97 19.45 -1.50
CA SER A 122 -12.18 18.76 -1.04
C SER A 122 -11.88 17.86 0.18
N GLY A 123 -10.66 17.91 0.71
CA GLY A 123 -10.21 17.07 1.82
C GLY A 123 -9.97 15.61 1.44
N ILE A 124 -9.86 15.28 0.16
CA ILE A 124 -9.59 13.91 -0.31
C ILE A 124 -8.08 13.75 -0.51
N VAL A 125 -7.52 12.66 0.02
CA VAL A 125 -6.12 12.33 -0.20
C VAL A 125 -5.91 11.81 -1.63
N GLN A 126 -4.91 12.34 -2.32
CA GLN A 126 -4.51 11.95 -3.66
C GLN A 126 -3.07 11.50 -3.66
N THR A 127 -2.75 10.46 -4.42
CA THR A 127 -1.36 10.16 -4.79
C THR A 127 -0.93 11.15 -5.87
N VAL A 128 0.10 11.95 -5.61
CA VAL A 128 0.60 13.01 -6.51
C VAL A 128 1.95 12.67 -7.14
N PHE A 129 2.68 11.69 -6.59
CA PHE A 129 3.92 11.16 -7.17
C PHE A 129 4.15 9.70 -6.72
N PRO A 130 4.72 8.82 -7.57
CA PRO A 130 5.19 9.07 -8.94
C PRO A 130 4.06 9.23 -9.96
N GLU A 131 4.35 9.77 -11.14
CA GLU A 131 3.34 10.13 -12.15
C GLU A 131 2.53 8.91 -12.61
N GLU A 132 3.17 7.75 -12.73
CA GLU A 132 2.52 6.49 -13.09
C GLU A 132 1.51 5.98 -12.06
N ALA A 133 1.59 6.46 -10.82
CA ALA A 133 0.71 6.11 -9.71
C ALA A 133 -0.23 7.27 -9.33
N SER A 134 -0.15 8.40 -10.04
CA SER A 134 -0.88 9.62 -9.68
C SER A 134 -2.38 9.46 -9.86
N SER A 135 -3.13 9.80 -8.82
CA SER A 135 -4.60 9.92 -8.83
C SER A 135 -5.07 11.37 -8.96
N GLY A 136 -4.17 12.34 -8.79
CA GLY A 136 -4.45 13.77 -8.93
C GLY A 136 -3.17 14.62 -9.03
N PRO A 137 -3.27 15.87 -9.52
CA PRO A 137 -2.12 16.76 -9.63
C PRO A 137 -1.67 17.28 -8.26
N ILE A 138 -0.40 17.65 -8.15
CA ILE A 138 0.09 18.43 -7.01
C ILE A 138 -0.55 19.84 -7.03
N LEU A 139 -1.03 20.28 -5.87
CA LEU A 139 -1.64 21.59 -5.67
C LEU A 139 -0.71 22.48 -4.84
N TYR A 140 -0.53 23.74 -5.26
CA TYR A 140 0.25 24.71 -4.50
C TYR A 140 -0.62 25.31 -3.38
N PRO A 141 -0.13 25.38 -2.11
CA PRO A 141 -0.88 26.00 -1.03
C PRO A 141 -1.18 27.48 -1.33
N MET A 142 -2.44 27.89 -1.18
CA MET A 142 -2.91 29.27 -1.44
C MET A 142 -3.38 29.98 -0.18
#